data_AF-A0A2G9MG33-F1
#
_entry.id   AF-A0A2G9MG33-F1
#
_cell.length_a   1.000
_cell.length_b   1.000
_cell.length_c   1.000
_cell.angle_alpha   90.00
_cell.angle_beta   90.00
_cell.angle_gamma   90.00
#
_symmetry.space_group_name_H-M   'P 1'
#
loop_
_entity.id
_entity.type
_entity.pdbx_description
1 polymer ?
#
loop_
_entity_poly.entity_id
_entity_poly.type
_entity_poly.pdbx_seq_one_letter_code
_entity_poly.pdbx_strand_id
1 'polypeptide(L)'
;MPSSVEILDPEKLNFNSNEFAGLINDLLAKLHQMTLKVVQNNIEKKSLKKNMLNMLKNTVMILLSIKSMQLEQISKSSGINEKDLKPLLDSMVKENIINFKEGLYSLKK
;
A
#
# COMPACT_ATOMS: atom_id res chain seq x y z
N MET A 1 28.72 -38.78 11.36
CA MET A 1 27.63 -39.70 10.99
C MET A 1 26.40 -39.26 11.78
N PRO A 2 25.36 -38.69 11.16
CA PRO A 2 24.11 -38.41 11.84
C PRO A 2 23.32 -39.72 11.88
N SER A 3 23.04 -40.24 13.06
CA SER A 3 22.19 -41.41 13.23
C SER A 3 20.79 -41.08 12.73
N SER A 4 20.40 -41.59 11.55
CA SER A 4 19.00 -41.66 11.14
C SER A 4 18.24 -42.42 12.21
N VAL A 5 17.34 -41.73 12.91
CA VAL A 5 16.30 -42.38 13.70
C VAL A 5 15.21 -42.78 12.70
N GLU A 6 15.32 -43.98 12.15
CA GLU A 6 14.23 -44.60 11.39
C GLU A 6 13.13 -45.02 12.38
N ILE A 7 12.01 -44.31 12.34
CA ILE A 7 10.82 -44.65 13.12
C ILE A 7 10.20 -45.87 12.44
N LEU A 8 10.36 -47.05 13.06
CA LEU A 8 9.97 -48.36 12.51
C LEU A 8 8.46 -48.57 12.38
N ASP A 9 7.63 -47.82 13.11
CA ASP A 9 6.16 -47.84 12.96
C ASP A 9 5.48 -46.80 13.88
N PRO A 10 4.21 -46.41 13.61
CA PRO A 10 3.22 -47.17 12.85
C PRO A 10 3.22 -46.88 11.35
N GLU A 11 3.08 -47.95 10.55
CA GLU A 11 2.94 -47.97 9.09
C GLU A 11 1.64 -47.27 8.68
N LYS A 12 0.71 -47.13 9.64
CA LYS A 12 -0.60 -46.49 9.49
C LYS A 12 -0.91 -45.57 10.65
N LEU A 13 -1.09 -44.29 10.35
CA LEU A 13 -1.59 -43.31 11.31
C LEU A 13 -3.10 -43.51 11.52
N ASN A 14 -3.50 -44.04 12.67
CA ASN A 14 -4.90 -44.15 13.08
C ASN A 14 -5.29 -42.91 13.90
N PHE A 15 -6.00 -41.98 13.26
CA PHE A 15 -6.63 -40.85 13.96
C PHE A 15 -8.09 -41.18 14.26
N ASN A 16 -8.58 -40.77 15.44
CA ASN A 16 -10.01 -40.77 15.69
C ASN A 16 -10.67 -39.76 14.74
N SER A 17 -11.74 -40.17 14.05
CA SER A 17 -12.40 -39.35 13.03
C SER A 17 -12.79 -37.96 13.55
N ASN A 18 -13.17 -37.86 14.83
CA ASN A 18 -13.55 -36.60 15.47
C ASN A 18 -12.34 -35.68 15.71
N GLU A 19 -11.18 -36.23 16.07
CA GLU A 19 -9.96 -35.47 16.31
C GLU A 19 -9.36 -34.98 14.99
N PHE A 20 -9.38 -35.82 13.95
CA PHE A 20 -8.96 -35.42 12.62
C PHE A 20 -9.87 -34.33 12.04
N ALA A 21 -11.19 -34.49 12.19
CA ALA A 21 -12.14 -33.45 11.78
C ALA A 21 -11.92 -32.13 12.55
N GLY A 22 -11.64 -32.21 13.86
CA GLY A 22 -11.26 -31.04 14.68
C GLY A 22 -10.01 -30.35 14.15
N LEU A 23 -8.94 -31.11 13.87
CA LEU A 23 -7.70 -30.58 13.30
C LEU A 23 -7.93 -29.87 11.96
N ILE A 24 -8.70 -30.48 11.06
CA ILE A 24 -9.02 -29.89 9.76
C ILE A 24 -9.87 -28.62 9.92
N ASN A 25 -10.84 -28.63 10.84
CA ASN A 25 -11.66 -27.44 11.12
C ASN A 25 -10.83 -26.29 11.68
N ASP A 26 -9.89 -26.57 12.58
CA ASP A 26 -8.99 -25.54 13.13
C ASP A 26 -8.04 -24.98 12.06
N LEU A 27 -7.55 -25.84 11.16
CA LEU A 27 -6.76 -25.42 10.00
C LEU A 27 -7.58 -24.48 9.10
N LEU A 28 -8.81 -24.87 8.77
CA LEU A 28 -9.73 -24.07 7.95
C LEU A 28 -10.04 -22.72 8.62
N ALA A 29 -10.29 -22.71 9.93
CA ALA A 29 -10.53 -21.49 10.69
C ALA A 29 -9.31 -20.55 10.66
N LYS A 30 -8.09 -21.08 10.85
CA LYS A 30 -6.85 -20.30 10.78
C LYS A 30 -6.61 -19.74 9.36
N LEU A 31 -6.84 -20.54 8.32
CA LEU A 31 -6.72 -20.09 6.93
C LEU A 31 -7.72 -18.96 6.62
N HIS A 32 -8.96 -19.10 7.09
CA HIS A 32 -9.97 -18.06 6.92
C HIS A 32 -9.58 -16.76 7.63
N GLN A 33 -9.12 -16.83 8.89
CA GLN A 33 -8.62 -15.66 9.62
C GLN A 33 -7.44 -14.98 8.92
N MET A 34 -6.50 -15.77 8.38
CA MET A 34 -5.37 -15.23 7.62
C MET A 34 -5.84 -14.52 6.35
N THR A 35 -6.81 -15.11 5.65
CA THR A 35 -7.42 -14.51 4.45
C THR A 35 -8.06 -13.17 4.78
N LEU A 36 -8.85 -13.09 5.86
CA LEU A 36 -9.47 -11.83 6.30
C LEU A 36 -8.42 -10.76 6.63
N LYS A 37 -7.33 -11.12 7.32
CA LYS A 37 -6.23 -10.18 7.60
C LYS A 37 -5.58 -9.64 6.32
N VAL A 38 -5.36 -10.50 5.33
CA VAL A 38 -4.81 -10.07 4.03
C VAL A 38 -5.75 -9.12 3.31
N VAL A 39 -7.06 -9.43 3.28
CA VAL A 39 -8.07 -8.56 2.68
C VAL A 39 -8.11 -7.20 3.38
N GLN A 40 -8.14 -7.20 4.71
CA GLN A 40 -8.14 -5.97 5.51
C GLN A 40 -6.89 -5.13 5.25
N ASN A 41 -5.70 -5.74 5.30
CA ASN A 41 -4.45 -5.05 5.01
C ASN A 41 -4.43 -4.46 3.59
N ASN A 42 -5.00 -5.14 2.60
CA ASN A 42 -5.10 -4.62 1.24
C ASN A 42 -6.05 -3.43 1.13
N ILE A 43 -7.19 -3.48 1.82
CA ILE A 43 -8.14 -2.36 1.89
C ILE A 43 -7.50 -1.15 2.58
N GLU A 44 -6.86 -1.37 3.72
CA GLU A 44 -6.15 -0.31 4.47
C GLU A 44 -5.04 0.28 3.61
N LYS A 45 -4.17 -0.54 3.00
CA LYS A 45 -3.12 -0.06 2.10
C LYS A 45 -3.67 0.74 0.93
N LYS A 46 -4.79 0.34 0.34
CA LYS A 46 -5.45 1.09 -0.74
C LYS A 46 -5.98 2.43 -0.24
N SER A 47 -6.62 2.46 0.93
CA SER A 47 -7.12 3.67 1.57
C SER A 47 -5.99 4.63 1.93
N LEU A 48 -4.94 4.14 2.58
CA LEU A 48 -3.75 4.91 2.93
C LEU A 48 -3.07 5.51 1.70
N LYS A 49 -2.88 4.73 0.63
CA LYS A 49 -2.31 5.25 -0.63
C LYS A 49 -3.16 6.38 -1.21
N LYS A 50 -4.49 6.21 -1.25
CA LYS A 50 -5.41 7.25 -1.73
C LYS A 50 -5.33 8.52 -0.88
N ASN A 51 -5.35 8.38 0.44
CA ASN A 51 -5.32 9.50 1.37
C ASN A 51 -3.96 10.23 1.33
N MET A 52 -2.86 9.49 1.22
CA MET A 52 -1.53 10.06 1.05
C MET A 52 -1.44 10.89 -0.24
N LEU A 53 -1.93 10.35 -1.37
CA LEU A 53 -1.98 11.10 -2.63
C LEU A 53 -2.82 12.38 -2.50
N ASN A 54 -3.98 12.30 -1.85
CA ASN A 54 -4.82 13.48 -1.60
C ASN A 54 -4.13 14.50 -0.69
N MET A 55 -3.44 14.04 0.36
CA MET A 55 -2.67 14.93 1.25
C MET A 55 -1.58 15.66 0.48
N LEU A 56 -0.83 14.95 -0.36
CA LEU A 56 0.19 15.54 -1.23
C LEU A 56 -0.40 16.57 -2.20
N LYS A 57 -1.51 16.22 -2.87
CA LYS A 57 -2.24 17.17 -3.73
C LYS A 57 -2.65 18.42 -2.96
N ASN A 58 -3.17 18.27 -1.74
CA ASN A 58 -3.56 19.40 -0.90
C ASN A 58 -2.36 20.27 -0.48
N THR A 59 -1.24 19.65 -0.08
CA THR A 59 -0.01 20.38 0.23
C THR A 59 0.48 21.18 -0.97
N VAL A 60 0.49 20.58 -2.16
CA VAL A 60 0.85 21.28 -3.40
C VAL A 60 -0.12 22.42 -3.69
N MET A 61 -1.44 22.23 -3.53
CA MET A 61 -2.42 23.31 -3.70
C MET A 61 -2.19 24.47 -2.73
N ILE A 62 -1.88 24.20 -1.46
CA ILE A 62 -1.57 25.24 -0.47
C ILE A 62 -0.30 26.00 -0.88
N LEU A 63 0.77 25.30 -1.27
CA LEU A 63 2.01 25.92 -1.72
C LEU A 63 1.78 26.82 -2.95
N LEU A 64 0.99 26.34 -3.92
CA LEU A 64 0.67 27.07 -5.15
C LEU A 64 -0.36 28.20 -4.96
N SER A 65 -1.14 28.16 -3.88
CA SER A 65 -2.05 29.25 -3.48
C SER A 65 -1.27 30.46 -2.97
N ILE A 66 -0.15 30.23 -2.28
CA ILE A 66 0.71 31.30 -1.75
C ILE A 66 1.53 31.94 -2.87
N LYS A 67 2.14 31.12 -3.74
CA LYS A 67 2.97 31.63 -4.84
C LYS A 67 3.04 30.62 -5.98
N SER A 68 3.07 31.10 -7.22
CA SER A 68 3.41 30.26 -8.37
C SER A 68 4.89 29.85 -8.28
N MET A 69 5.17 28.55 -8.24
CA MET A 69 6.50 28.01 -7.99
C MET A 69 6.96 27.09 -9.12
N GLN A 70 8.28 27.00 -9.32
CA GLN A 70 8.91 26.02 -10.21
C GLN A 70 9.04 24.66 -9.51
N LEU A 71 9.25 23.59 -10.30
CA LEU A 71 9.38 22.21 -9.81
C LEU A 71 10.40 22.07 -8.67
N GLU A 72 11.56 22.73 -8.79
CA GLU A 72 12.63 22.71 -7.79
C GLU A 72 12.20 23.36 -6.46
N GLN A 73 11.41 24.42 -6.53
CA GLN A 73 10.91 25.14 -5.37
C GLN A 73 9.82 24.35 -4.65
N ILE A 74 8.95 23.65 -5.40
CA ILE A 74 7.96 22.73 -4.84
C ILE A 74 8.67 21.52 -4.22
N SER A 75 9.71 20.98 -4.85
CA SER A 75 10.51 19.88 -4.31
C SER A 75 11.18 20.26 -2.98
N LYS A 76 11.83 21.43 -2.91
CA LYS A 76 12.46 21.94 -1.68
C LYS A 76 11.47 22.22 -0.56
N SER A 77 10.28 22.74 -0.88
CA SER A 77 9.27 23.09 0.13
C SER A 77 8.40 21.90 0.58
N SER A 78 8.15 20.94 -0.30
CA SER A 78 7.40 19.72 0.04
C SER A 78 8.27 18.61 0.64
N GLY A 79 9.60 18.69 0.49
CA GLY A 79 10.53 17.66 0.94
C GLY A 79 10.51 16.38 0.10
N ILE A 80 9.91 16.43 -1.10
CA ILE A 80 9.75 15.28 -2.00
C ILE A 80 10.68 15.44 -3.19
N ASN A 81 11.35 14.36 -3.58
CA ASN A 81 12.22 14.35 -4.74
C ASN A 81 11.46 14.75 -6.02
N GLU A 82 12.11 15.52 -6.88
CA GLU A 82 11.54 15.99 -8.16
C GLU A 82 11.02 14.85 -9.05
N LYS A 83 11.66 13.68 -8.99
CA LYS A 83 11.27 12.47 -9.74
C LYS A 83 9.90 11.93 -9.33
N ASP A 84 9.56 12.00 -8.05
CA ASP A 84 8.30 11.50 -7.50
C ASP A 84 7.20 12.56 -7.56
N LEU A 85 7.61 13.83 -7.53
CA LEU A 85 6.72 14.98 -7.62
C LEU A 85 6.22 15.22 -9.05
N LYS A 86 7.03 14.95 -10.07
CA LYS A 86 6.69 15.18 -11.49
C LYS A 86 5.44 14.39 -11.95
N PRO A 87 5.30 13.07 -11.70
CA PRO A 87 4.08 12.33 -12.01
C PRO A 87 2.83 12.87 -11.30
N LEU A 88 3.00 13.36 -10.06
CA LEU A 88 1.90 13.94 -9.30
C LEU A 88 1.44 15.26 -9.95
N LEU A 89 2.36 16.15 -10.30
CA LEU A 89 2.04 17.41 -10.96
C LEU A 89 1.43 17.18 -12.34
N ASP A 90 1.95 16.24 -13.12
CA ASP A 90 1.37 15.85 -14.41
C ASP A 90 -0.07 15.35 -14.26
N SER A 91 -0.35 14.57 -13.21
CA SER A 91 -1.72 14.13 -12.90
C SER A 91 -2.63 15.30 -12.52
N MET A 92 -2.15 16.28 -11.77
CA MET A 92 -2.92 17.45 -11.35
C MET A 92 -3.18 18.43 -12.51
N VAL A 93 -2.27 18.51 -13.48
CA VAL A 93 -2.47 19.25 -14.74
C VAL A 93 -3.53 18.55 -15.59
N LYS A 94 -3.46 17.21 -15.73
CA LYS A 94 -4.49 16.43 -16.45
C LYS A 94 -5.87 16.55 -15.79
N GLU A 95 -5.92 16.56 -14.46
CA GLU A 95 -7.15 16.74 -13.69
C GLU A 95 -7.67 18.20 -13.69
N ASN A 96 -7.02 19.12 -14.42
CA ASN A 96 -7.37 20.55 -14.53
C ASN A 96 -7.32 21.33 -13.20
N ILE A 97 -6.63 20.82 -12.18
CA ILE A 97 -6.51 21.44 -10.85
C ILE A 97 -5.45 22.56 -10.87
N ILE A 98 -4.38 22.37 -11.65
CA ILE A 98 -3.25 23.29 -11.74
C ILE A 98 -3.03 23.69 -13.20
N ASN A 99 -2.75 24.97 -13.44
CA ASN A 99 -2.30 25.48 -14.73
C ASN A 99 -0.77 25.54 -14.75
N PHE A 100 -0.17 24.92 -15.77
CA PHE A 100 1.24 25.10 -16.09
C PHE A 100 1.37 26.16 -17.20
N LYS A 101 1.93 27.33 -16.87
CA LYS A 101 2.25 28.39 -17.84
C LYS A 101 3.71 28.78 -17.67
N GLU A 102 4.46 28.77 -18.78
CA GLU A 102 5.84 29.30 -18.85
C GLU A 102 6.81 28.73 -17.79
N GLY A 103 6.70 27.44 -17.45
CA GLY A 103 7.59 26.82 -16.45
C GLY A 103 7.16 27.01 -15.00
N LEU A 104 6.03 27.68 -14.75
CA LEU A 104 5.48 27.93 -13.43
C LEU A 104 4.14 27.19 -13.26
N TYR A 105 4.00 26.51 -12.12
CA TYR A 105 2.73 25.93 -11.70
C TYR A 105 1.92 27.00 -10.97
N SER A 106 0.66 27.16 -11.34
CA SER A 106 -0.26 28.13 -10.74
C SER A 106 -1.62 27.48 -10.50
N LEU A 107 -2.26 27.79 -9.38
CA LEU A 107 -3.59 27.26 -9.07
C LEU A 107 -4.61 27.84 -10.05
N LYS A 108 -5.42 26.97 -10.67
CA LYS A 108 -6.51 27.42 -11.55
C LYS A 108 -7.61 27.99 -10.65
N LYS A 109 -7.86 29.30 -10.75
CA LYS A 109 -9.07 29.93 -10.19
C LYS A 109 -10.28 29.55 -11.02
#